data_AF-A0A350NXT5-F1
#
_entry.id   AF-A0A350NXT5-F1
#
_cell.length_a   1.000
_cell.length_b   1.000
_cell.length_c   1.000
_cell.angle_alpha   90.00
_cell.angle_beta   90.00
_cell.angle_gamma   90.00
#
_symmetry.space_group_name_H-M   'P 1'
#
loop_
_entity.id
_entity.type
_entity.pdbx_description
1 polymer ?
#
loop_
_entity_poly.entity_id
_entity_poly.type
_entity_poly.pdbx_seq_one_letter_code
_entity_poly.pdbx_strand_id
1 'polypeptide(L)'
;MTTYRVYAVLTNELDEISAVYGDVSSPLSLTSVDGFFQSDFGASTGWSINPAFFAFSAEAEFDSWITLGVSNSTEVTGQPNSVGIDDAVDVFETGGDFVVNSDNGGSWFTLFGDTQAQAGPDFKVLLAQLTTSGSFTGSFNVQVFLNGEQSASTQYEGIPFSSSAGAIFGCMDPEATNYNPDATEAGETCVFPCTLTLTLDEVIGNSCPGVSDGMIIVSATGGQLGVTFGIGENDPTLAVGNFNGLVGGMYTVNA
;
A
#
# COMPACT_ATOMS: atom_id res chain seq x y z
N MET A 1 -23.79 12.46 -1.78
CA MET A 1 -22.32 12.40 -1.74
C MET A 1 -21.87 12.94 -0.40
N THR A 2 -20.73 12.47 0.09
CA THR A 2 -20.11 12.93 1.33
C THR A 2 -18.74 13.50 0.99
N THR A 3 -18.41 14.65 1.55
CA THR A 3 -17.09 15.29 1.41
C THR A 3 -16.25 14.99 2.64
N TYR A 4 -15.05 14.49 2.41
CA TYR A 4 -14.07 14.11 3.42
C TYR A 4 -12.85 15.02 3.32
N ARG A 5 -12.23 15.29 4.47
CA ARG A 5 -10.92 15.94 4.56
C ARG A 5 -9.92 14.93 5.09
N VAL A 6 -8.90 14.65 4.29
CA VAL A 6 -7.85 13.68 4.62
C VAL A 6 -6.68 14.46 5.23
N TYR A 7 -6.32 14.11 6.46
CA TYR A 7 -5.21 14.73 7.17
C TYR A 7 -4.16 13.66 7.50
N ALA A 8 -2.89 14.01 7.32
CA ALA A 8 -1.83 13.31 8.03
C ALA A 8 -1.78 13.81 9.47
N VAL A 9 -1.69 12.89 10.43
CA VAL A 9 -1.52 13.20 11.85
C VAL A 9 -0.07 12.96 12.23
N LEU A 10 0.58 13.98 12.78
CA LEU A 10 1.99 13.98 13.14
C LEU A 10 2.17 13.96 14.66
N THR A 11 3.41 13.97 15.13
CA THR A 11 3.74 13.80 16.56
C THR A 11 4.30 15.06 17.21
N ASN A 12 4.75 16.03 16.41
CA ASN A 12 5.23 17.33 16.85
C ASN A 12 4.58 18.43 16.02
N GLU A 13 4.29 19.58 16.63
CA GLU A 13 3.69 20.75 15.97
C GLU A 13 4.60 21.34 14.87
N LEU A 14 5.91 21.11 14.98
CA LEU A 14 6.90 21.55 14.02
C LEU A 14 7.16 20.52 12.91
N ASP A 15 6.62 19.30 13.00
CA ASP A 15 6.81 18.31 11.93
C ASP A 15 6.24 18.88 10.62
N GLU A 16 7.03 18.81 9.55
CA GLU A 16 6.71 19.39 8.24
C GLU A 16 6.64 18.29 7.19
N ILE A 17 5.51 18.15 6.49
CA ILE A 17 5.41 17.21 5.36
C ILE A 17 6.01 17.88 4.13
N SER A 18 7.18 17.43 3.70
CA SER A 18 7.85 18.03 2.55
C SER A 18 7.30 17.51 1.23
N ALA A 19 6.83 16.26 1.19
CA ALA A 19 6.35 15.63 -0.02
C ALA A 19 5.37 14.50 0.27
N VAL A 20 4.45 14.29 -0.67
CA VAL A 20 3.71 13.04 -0.83
C VAL A 20 4.10 12.46 -2.19
N TYR A 21 4.39 11.16 -2.24
CA TYR A 21 5.02 10.55 -3.42
C TYR A 21 4.55 9.12 -3.68
N GLY A 22 4.79 8.62 -4.89
CA GLY A 22 4.66 7.21 -5.23
C GLY A 22 5.53 6.83 -6.41
N ASP A 23 5.88 5.54 -6.50
CA ASP A 23 6.61 4.94 -7.62
C ASP A 23 6.30 3.43 -7.73
N VAL A 24 6.98 2.71 -8.62
CA VAL A 24 6.76 1.27 -8.84
C VAL A 24 7.08 0.41 -7.60
N SER A 25 8.01 0.83 -6.74
CA SER A 25 8.41 0.10 -5.53
C SER A 25 7.55 0.46 -4.32
N SER A 26 7.12 1.71 -4.24
CA SER A 26 6.28 2.26 -3.18
C SER A 26 5.09 2.97 -3.84
N PRO A 27 4.08 2.23 -4.34
CA PRO A 27 2.97 2.83 -5.06
C PRO A 27 2.12 3.69 -4.13
N LEU A 28 1.68 4.83 -4.65
CA LEU A 28 0.66 5.66 -4.02
C LEU A 28 -0.67 5.40 -4.71
N SER A 29 -1.74 5.27 -3.92
CA SER A 29 -3.08 5.06 -4.46
C SER A 29 -4.15 5.77 -3.66
N LEU A 30 -5.20 6.18 -4.36
CA LEU A 30 -6.45 6.64 -3.82
C LEU A 30 -7.54 6.19 -4.80
N THR A 31 -8.40 5.29 -4.34
CA THR A 31 -9.38 4.61 -5.18
C THR A 31 -10.78 4.74 -4.61
N SER A 32 -11.79 4.89 -5.46
CA SER A 32 -13.18 4.97 -5.04
C SER A 32 -14.08 3.98 -5.77
N VAL A 33 -15.05 3.43 -5.05
CA VAL A 33 -16.04 2.50 -5.63
C VAL A 33 -16.93 3.19 -6.67
N ASP A 34 -17.30 4.45 -6.42
CA ASP A 34 -18.22 5.22 -7.28
C ASP A 34 -17.51 6.39 -7.99
N GLY A 35 -16.19 6.48 -7.87
CA GLY A 35 -15.40 7.62 -8.35
C GLY A 35 -15.46 8.85 -7.43
N PHE A 36 -14.71 9.87 -7.81
CA PHE A 36 -14.65 11.16 -7.12
C PHE A 36 -15.44 12.23 -7.87
N PHE A 37 -16.11 13.09 -7.14
CA PHE A 37 -16.81 14.24 -7.69
C PHE A 37 -15.79 15.31 -8.10
N GLN A 38 -15.95 15.82 -9.33
CA GLN A 38 -15.17 16.91 -9.89
C GLN A 38 -16.10 18.00 -10.42
N SER A 39 -15.78 19.25 -10.12
CA SER A 39 -16.54 20.43 -10.50
C SER A 39 -15.94 21.10 -11.72
N ASP A 40 -16.79 21.61 -12.61
CA ASP A 40 -16.36 22.44 -13.76
C ASP A 40 -15.59 23.71 -13.35
N PHE A 41 -15.78 24.16 -12.10
CA PHE A 41 -15.06 25.30 -11.50
C PHE A 41 -14.07 24.86 -10.40
N GLY A 42 -13.74 23.56 -10.38
CA GLY A 42 -12.77 22.95 -9.50
C GLY A 42 -11.33 23.12 -9.95
N ALA A 43 -10.44 22.40 -9.27
CA ALA A 43 -9.04 22.23 -9.66
C ALA A 43 -8.45 21.00 -8.96
N SER A 44 -7.60 20.25 -9.66
CA SER A 44 -6.88 19.08 -9.11
C SER A 44 -6.10 19.29 -7.82
N THR A 45 -5.76 20.53 -7.47
CA THR A 45 -4.95 20.87 -6.30
C THR A 45 -5.61 21.94 -5.44
N GLY A 46 -5.57 21.74 -4.11
CA GLY A 46 -6.14 22.67 -3.14
C GLY A 46 -5.55 24.07 -3.24
N TRP A 47 -4.25 24.21 -3.51
CA TRP A 47 -3.62 25.52 -3.72
C TRP A 47 -4.07 26.24 -5.01
N SER A 48 -4.76 25.55 -5.92
CA SER A 48 -5.31 26.11 -7.16
C SER A 48 -6.81 26.41 -7.09
N ILE A 49 -7.49 25.97 -6.01
CA ILE A 49 -8.90 26.27 -5.79
C ILE A 49 -9.07 27.78 -5.55
N ASN A 50 -9.94 28.41 -6.33
CA ASN A 50 -10.26 29.84 -6.21
C ASN A 50 -11.62 30.04 -5.51
N PRO A 51 -11.65 30.50 -4.24
CA PRO A 51 -12.89 30.64 -3.49
C PRO A 51 -13.89 31.64 -4.08
N ALA A 52 -13.44 32.55 -4.95
CA ALA A 52 -14.33 33.49 -5.63
C ALA A 52 -15.36 32.77 -6.52
N PHE A 53 -15.09 31.54 -6.97
CA PHE A 53 -16.02 30.76 -7.79
C PHE A 53 -17.17 30.13 -7.00
N PHE A 54 -17.05 29.99 -5.67
CA PHE A 54 -18.10 29.40 -4.83
C PHE A 54 -19.42 30.21 -4.87
N ALA A 55 -19.32 31.53 -5.03
CA ALA A 55 -20.48 32.40 -5.19
C ALA A 55 -21.22 32.20 -6.53
N PHE A 56 -20.57 31.62 -7.54
CA PHE A 56 -21.12 31.35 -8.87
C PHE A 56 -21.56 29.88 -9.02
N SER A 57 -20.81 28.96 -8.43
CA SER A 57 -21.13 27.53 -8.36
C SER A 57 -20.81 26.99 -6.96
N ALA A 58 -21.85 26.75 -6.15
CA ALA A 58 -21.69 26.18 -4.82
C ALA A 58 -21.11 24.76 -4.86
N GLU A 59 -21.27 24.05 -5.97
CA GLU A 59 -20.73 22.69 -6.14
C GLU A 59 -19.20 22.67 -6.16
N ALA A 60 -18.55 23.79 -6.53
CA ALA A 60 -17.10 23.92 -6.47
C ALA A 60 -16.52 23.87 -5.05
N GLU A 61 -17.33 24.07 -4.01
CA GLU A 61 -16.90 23.86 -2.62
C GLU A 61 -16.66 22.38 -2.30
N PHE A 62 -17.29 21.47 -3.05
CA PHE A 62 -17.22 20.02 -2.86
C PHE A 62 -16.29 19.32 -3.86
N ASP A 63 -15.55 20.08 -4.66
CA ASP A 63 -14.57 19.54 -5.60
C ASP A 63 -13.54 18.62 -4.92
N SER A 64 -13.07 17.60 -5.63
CA SER A 64 -12.07 16.67 -5.08
C SER A 64 -10.67 17.05 -5.52
N TRP A 65 -9.73 17.15 -4.59
CA TRP A 65 -8.38 17.61 -4.88
C TRP A 65 -7.37 17.10 -3.87
N ILE A 66 -6.11 17.01 -4.31
CA ILE A 66 -4.96 16.79 -3.44
C ILE A 66 -4.41 18.13 -2.96
N THR A 67 -3.71 18.15 -1.82
CA THR A 67 -3.07 19.37 -1.35
C THR A 67 -1.88 19.05 -0.44
N LEU A 68 -1.25 20.10 0.02
CA LEU A 68 -0.27 20.07 1.08
C LEU A 68 -0.51 21.30 1.97
N GLY A 69 -1.39 21.12 2.96
CA GLY A 69 -1.64 22.09 4.02
C GLY A 69 -2.72 23.14 3.78
N VAL A 70 -3.15 23.36 2.52
CA VAL A 70 -4.03 24.48 2.17
C VAL A 70 -5.33 24.04 1.51
N SER A 71 -6.40 24.79 1.74
CA SER A 71 -7.72 24.52 1.16
C SER A 71 -8.04 25.30 -0.11
N ASN A 72 -7.28 26.36 -0.38
CA ASN A 72 -7.49 27.25 -1.52
C ASN A 72 -6.25 28.12 -1.78
N SER A 73 -6.26 28.82 -2.90
CA SER A 73 -5.18 29.70 -3.37
C SER A 73 -4.91 30.91 -2.47
N THR A 74 -5.80 31.25 -1.53
CA THR A 74 -5.63 32.39 -0.61
C THR A 74 -4.93 32.00 0.70
N GLU A 75 -4.79 30.70 0.96
CA GLU A 75 -4.12 30.14 2.14
C GLU A 75 -2.64 29.80 1.87
N VAL A 76 -2.19 29.88 0.62
CA VAL A 76 -0.81 29.53 0.22
C VAL A 76 0.20 30.49 0.85
N THR A 77 1.09 29.95 1.67
CA THR A 77 2.21 30.68 2.27
C THR A 77 3.59 30.24 1.75
N GLY A 78 3.65 29.07 1.10
CA GLY A 78 4.86 28.47 0.56
C GLY A 78 4.89 28.35 -0.96
N GLN A 79 5.66 27.39 -1.48
CA GLN A 79 5.76 27.09 -2.91
C GLN A 79 5.36 25.63 -3.20
N PRO A 80 4.07 25.27 -3.04
CA PRO A 80 3.62 23.93 -3.37
C PRO A 80 3.73 23.70 -4.88
N ASN A 81 4.20 22.51 -5.26
CA ASN A 81 4.38 22.14 -6.65
C ASN A 81 4.24 20.62 -6.83
N SER A 82 4.18 20.16 -8.08
CA SER A 82 4.11 18.74 -8.41
C SER A 82 4.99 18.39 -9.60
N VAL A 83 5.35 17.11 -9.69
CA VAL A 83 6.13 16.55 -10.79
C VAL A 83 5.75 15.09 -11.01
N GLY A 84 5.57 14.68 -12.26
CA GLY A 84 5.38 13.27 -12.63
C GLY A 84 4.04 12.66 -12.21
N ILE A 85 3.04 13.48 -11.85
CA ILE A 85 1.70 13.02 -11.48
C ILE A 85 0.64 13.34 -12.54
N ASP A 86 1.03 13.87 -13.70
CA ASP A 86 0.09 14.39 -14.71
C ASP A 86 -0.90 13.31 -15.18
N ASP A 87 -0.43 12.09 -15.46
CA ASP A 87 -1.30 10.98 -15.86
C ASP A 87 -2.31 10.60 -14.76
N ALA A 88 -1.90 10.67 -13.48
CA ALA A 88 -2.78 10.39 -12.34
C ALA A 88 -3.81 11.50 -12.14
N VAL A 89 -3.39 12.76 -12.32
CA VAL A 89 -4.28 13.93 -12.29
C VAL A 89 -5.29 13.85 -13.43
N ASP A 90 -4.89 13.53 -14.65
CA ASP A 90 -5.80 13.42 -15.79
C ASP A 90 -6.92 12.40 -15.56
N VAL A 91 -6.61 11.26 -14.94
CA VAL A 91 -7.63 10.25 -14.56
C VAL A 91 -8.52 10.79 -13.44
N PHE A 92 -7.92 11.36 -12.40
CA PHE A 92 -8.63 11.88 -11.23
C PHE A 92 -9.60 13.03 -11.57
N GLU A 93 -9.21 13.95 -12.45
CA GLU A 93 -10.06 15.08 -12.91
C GLU A 93 -11.26 14.61 -13.77
N THR A 94 -11.24 13.37 -14.26
CA THR A 94 -12.41 12.74 -14.90
C THR A 94 -13.30 11.98 -13.92
N GLY A 95 -13.04 12.09 -12.62
CA GLY A 95 -13.71 11.39 -11.53
C GLY A 95 -13.20 9.98 -11.26
N GLY A 96 -12.06 9.61 -11.85
CA GLY A 96 -11.41 8.32 -11.64
C GLY A 96 -10.50 8.27 -10.42
N ASP A 97 -9.78 7.17 -10.28
CA ASP A 97 -8.80 6.96 -9.20
C ASP A 97 -7.53 7.81 -9.41
N PHE A 98 -6.83 8.11 -8.31
CA PHE A 98 -5.52 8.75 -8.34
C PHE A 98 -4.45 7.71 -7.97
N VAL A 99 -3.63 7.28 -8.92
CA VAL A 99 -2.62 6.22 -8.73
C VAL A 99 -1.28 6.64 -9.31
N VAL A 100 -0.21 6.52 -8.51
CA VAL A 100 1.17 6.77 -8.93
C VAL A 100 1.99 5.52 -8.62
N ASN A 101 2.25 4.71 -9.66
CA ASN A 101 2.93 3.42 -9.56
C ASN A 101 3.90 3.16 -10.74
N SER A 102 4.32 4.23 -11.43
CA SER A 102 5.22 4.15 -12.58
C SER A 102 6.68 4.06 -12.15
N ASP A 103 7.56 3.57 -13.03
CA ASP A 103 9.00 3.50 -12.78
C ASP A 103 9.64 4.88 -12.52
N ASN A 104 9.08 5.92 -13.15
CA ASN A 104 9.54 7.30 -12.98
C ASN A 104 9.03 7.94 -11.69
N GLY A 105 7.98 7.37 -11.10
CA GLY A 105 7.29 7.91 -9.95
C GLY A 105 6.67 9.29 -10.19
N GLY A 106 6.16 9.87 -9.11
CA GLY A 106 5.58 11.19 -9.09
C GLY A 106 5.39 11.70 -7.66
N SER A 107 5.32 13.01 -7.50
CA SER A 107 5.16 13.64 -6.20
C SER A 107 4.50 15.02 -6.31
N TRP A 108 3.77 15.39 -5.26
CA TRP A 108 3.54 16.79 -4.93
C TRP A 108 4.24 17.14 -3.62
N PHE A 109 4.84 18.32 -3.58
CA PHE A 109 5.82 18.69 -2.58
C PHE A 109 5.80 20.21 -2.32
N THR A 110 6.45 20.58 -1.23
CA THR A 110 6.71 21.98 -0.86
C THR A 110 8.22 22.14 -0.59
N LEU A 111 8.68 23.37 -0.39
CA LEU A 111 10.07 23.61 0.00
C LEU A 111 10.21 23.68 1.52
N PHE A 112 11.42 23.42 1.99
CA PHE A 112 11.73 23.51 3.42
C PHE A 112 11.37 24.87 4.01
N GLY A 113 10.66 24.85 5.14
CA GLY A 113 10.25 26.04 5.89
C GLY A 113 8.90 26.60 5.45
N ASP A 114 8.18 25.90 4.58
CA ASP A 114 6.84 26.28 4.17
C ASP A 114 5.83 25.94 5.28
N THR A 115 5.44 26.96 6.05
CA THR A 115 4.59 26.79 7.24
C THR A 115 3.22 26.18 6.98
N GLN A 116 2.70 26.28 5.75
CA GLN A 116 1.46 25.60 5.36
C GLN A 116 1.55 24.08 5.54
N ALA A 117 2.75 23.51 5.39
CA ALA A 117 3.02 22.09 5.47
C ALA A 117 3.38 21.60 6.88
N GLN A 118 3.38 22.50 7.86
CA GLN A 118 3.69 22.18 9.25
C GLN A 118 2.43 21.72 9.98
N ALA A 119 2.60 20.73 10.86
CA ALA A 119 1.51 20.09 11.59
C ALA A 119 0.73 21.05 12.50
N GLY A 120 1.39 22.08 13.03
CA GLY A 120 0.77 23.07 13.89
C GLY A 120 0.20 22.49 15.20
N PRO A 121 -0.58 23.30 15.96
CA PRO A 121 -1.05 22.94 17.29
C PRO A 121 -2.03 21.76 17.34
N ASP A 122 -2.66 21.39 16.22
CA ASP A 122 -3.57 20.24 16.10
C ASP A 122 -2.89 18.99 15.53
N PHE A 123 -1.57 19.07 15.29
CA PHE A 123 -0.73 18.01 14.76
C PHE A 123 -1.19 17.45 13.41
N LYS A 124 -1.76 18.30 12.55
CA LYS A 124 -2.38 17.87 11.30
C LYS A 124 -1.91 18.66 10.10
N VAL A 125 -1.66 17.96 9.01
CA VAL A 125 -1.47 18.56 7.69
C VAL A 125 -2.55 18.02 6.76
N LEU A 126 -3.29 18.91 6.13
CA LEU A 126 -4.30 18.54 5.14
C LEU A 126 -3.61 17.99 3.88
N LEU A 127 -4.06 16.83 3.39
CA LEU A 127 -3.50 16.18 2.20
C LEU A 127 -4.50 16.07 1.05
N ALA A 128 -5.81 16.05 1.32
CA ALA A 128 -6.83 16.03 0.28
C ALA A 128 -8.22 16.48 0.79
N GLN A 129 -9.05 16.93 -0.13
CA GLN A 129 -10.51 16.93 0.01
C GLN A 129 -11.08 15.95 -1.00
N LEU A 130 -11.97 15.06 -0.58
CA LEU A 130 -12.51 14.00 -1.43
C LEU A 130 -14.02 13.94 -1.30
N THR A 131 -14.73 14.02 -2.42
CA THR A 131 -16.18 13.90 -2.44
C THR A 131 -16.59 12.69 -3.26
N THR A 132 -17.39 11.80 -2.69
CA THR A 132 -17.88 10.59 -3.39
C THR A 132 -19.28 10.20 -2.92
N SER A 133 -20.02 9.44 -3.72
CA SER A 133 -21.26 8.78 -3.27
C SER A 133 -21.01 7.41 -2.62
N GLY A 134 -19.85 6.82 -2.87
CA GLY A 134 -19.47 5.50 -2.40
C GLY A 134 -18.48 5.55 -1.25
N SER A 135 -17.65 4.50 -1.14
CA SER A 135 -16.49 4.47 -0.28
C SER A 135 -15.20 4.72 -1.08
N PHE A 136 -14.13 5.06 -0.36
CA PHE A 136 -12.78 5.11 -0.91
C PHE A 136 -11.77 4.51 0.07
N THR A 137 -10.67 4.05 -0.48
CA THR A 137 -9.46 3.66 0.26
C THR A 137 -8.26 4.34 -0.39
N GLY A 138 -7.23 4.63 0.40
CA GLY A 138 -5.98 5.17 -0.09
C GLY A 138 -4.80 4.70 0.72
N SER A 139 -3.63 4.82 0.11
CA SER A 139 -2.33 4.52 0.68
C SER A 139 -1.34 5.56 0.18
N PHE A 140 -0.89 6.44 1.07
CA PHE A 140 0.01 7.53 0.75
C PHE A 140 1.40 7.28 1.33
N ASN A 141 2.43 7.65 0.57
CA ASN A 141 3.79 7.74 1.06
C ASN A 141 4.13 9.20 1.31
N VAL A 142 4.67 9.52 2.48
CA VAL A 142 4.99 10.90 2.87
C VAL A 142 6.44 11.01 3.31
N GLN A 143 7.07 12.12 2.96
CA GLN A 143 8.35 12.54 3.50
C GLN A 143 8.12 13.65 4.54
N VAL A 144 8.73 13.51 5.70
CA VAL A 144 8.57 14.43 6.83
C VAL A 144 9.94 14.96 7.26
N PHE A 145 10.05 16.27 7.48
CA PHE A 145 11.13 16.91 8.23
C PHE A 145 10.75 16.96 9.70
N LEU A 146 11.37 16.08 10.51
CA LEU A 146 11.03 15.92 11.91
C LEU A 146 11.43 17.17 12.70
N ASN A 147 10.52 17.65 13.54
CA ASN A 147 10.67 18.89 14.31
C ASN A 147 11.02 20.13 13.43
N GLY A 148 10.65 20.11 12.15
CA GLY A 148 10.88 21.22 11.23
C GLY A 148 12.34 21.36 10.82
N GLU A 149 13.11 20.28 10.81
CA GLU A 149 14.53 20.28 10.45
C GLU A 149 14.80 19.44 9.20
N GLN A 150 15.23 20.07 8.09
CA GLN A 150 15.50 19.37 6.83
C GLN A 150 16.54 18.25 6.97
N SER A 151 17.50 18.43 7.87
CA SER A 151 18.53 17.42 8.16
C SER A 151 17.99 16.17 8.84
N ALA A 152 16.80 16.24 9.43
CA ALA A 152 16.09 15.16 10.09
C ALA A 152 14.90 14.67 9.23
N SER A 153 15.20 14.22 8.01
CA SER A 153 14.18 13.73 7.07
C SER A 153 13.89 12.23 7.25
N THR A 154 12.62 11.85 7.25
CA THR A 154 12.14 10.46 7.31
C THR A 154 11.03 10.23 6.30
N GLN A 155 10.99 9.02 5.72
CA GLN A 155 9.96 8.56 4.80
C GLN A 155 9.05 7.57 5.52
N TYR A 156 7.74 7.73 5.32
CA TYR A 156 6.72 6.80 5.79
C TYR A 156 5.92 6.34 4.59
N GLU A 157 5.99 5.04 4.31
CA GLU A 157 5.40 4.44 3.11
C GLU A 157 4.17 3.63 3.46
N GLY A 158 3.23 3.58 2.52
CA GLY A 158 2.06 2.72 2.60
C GLY A 158 1.04 3.11 3.66
N ILE A 159 0.98 4.38 4.11
CA ILE A 159 0.08 4.80 5.19
C ILE A 159 -1.38 4.67 4.72
N PRO A 160 -2.17 3.75 5.27
CA PRO A 160 -3.50 3.47 4.78
C PRO A 160 -4.55 4.41 5.40
N PHE A 161 -5.57 4.76 4.64
CA PHE A 161 -6.74 5.50 5.10
C PHE A 161 -7.98 5.13 4.27
N SER A 162 -9.18 5.40 4.79
CA SER A 162 -10.43 5.12 4.08
C SER A 162 -11.56 6.03 4.53
N SER A 163 -12.67 5.99 3.78
CA SER A 163 -13.92 6.66 4.15
C SER A 163 -14.66 5.98 5.31
N SER A 164 -14.20 4.82 5.77
CA SER A 164 -14.84 4.03 6.83
C SER A 164 -14.39 4.52 8.21
N ALA A 165 -15.33 5.09 8.96
CA ALA A 165 -15.05 5.64 10.28
C ALA A 165 -14.63 4.53 11.25
N GLY A 166 -13.46 4.69 11.88
CA GLY A 166 -12.93 3.70 12.81
C GLY A 166 -12.37 2.45 12.14
N ALA A 167 -12.06 2.51 10.84
CA ALA A 167 -11.36 1.44 10.14
C ALA A 167 -10.09 1.03 10.90
N ILE A 168 -9.96 -0.27 11.14
CA ILE A 168 -8.75 -0.88 11.69
C ILE A 168 -8.01 -1.48 10.51
N PHE A 169 -6.84 -0.91 10.21
CA PHE A 169 -5.99 -1.40 9.13
C PHE A 169 -5.07 -2.52 9.62
N GLY A 170 -4.85 -3.51 8.77
CA GLY A 170 -3.89 -4.57 9.01
C GLY A 170 -3.96 -5.65 7.96
N CYS A 171 -3.13 -6.68 8.10
CA CYS A 171 -3.26 -7.88 7.31
C CYS A 171 -4.46 -8.71 7.79
N MET A 172 -5.36 -9.05 6.87
CA MET A 172 -6.59 -9.81 7.17
C MET A 172 -6.44 -11.32 6.88
N ASP A 173 -5.27 -11.77 6.47
CA ASP A 173 -5.01 -13.19 6.15
C ASP A 173 -4.51 -13.95 7.40
N PRO A 174 -5.25 -14.95 7.91
CA PRO A 174 -4.87 -15.71 9.10
C PRO A 174 -3.59 -16.55 8.93
N GLU A 175 -3.15 -16.81 7.70
CA GLU A 175 -1.89 -17.52 7.42
C GLU A 175 -0.65 -16.59 7.45
N ALA A 176 -0.86 -15.27 7.56
CA ALA A 176 0.23 -14.31 7.67
C ALA A 176 0.76 -14.19 9.10
N THR A 177 2.06 -13.95 9.26
CA THR A 177 2.70 -13.72 10.55
C THR A 177 2.32 -12.39 11.19
N ASN A 178 1.89 -11.41 10.39
CA ASN A 178 1.35 -10.13 10.83
C ASN A 178 -0.19 -10.05 10.73
N TYR A 179 -0.89 -11.19 10.76
CA TYR A 179 -2.35 -11.23 10.81
C TYR A 179 -2.89 -10.39 11.97
N ASN A 180 -3.82 -9.49 11.67
CA ASN A 180 -4.57 -8.72 12.65
C ASN A 180 -6.05 -9.14 12.61
N PRO A 181 -6.55 -9.88 13.62
CA PRO A 181 -7.94 -10.35 13.65
C PRO A 181 -8.96 -9.21 13.83
N ASP A 182 -8.51 -8.04 14.30
CA ASP A 182 -9.37 -6.86 14.46
C ASP A 182 -9.38 -5.99 13.20
N ALA A 183 -8.57 -6.29 12.18
CA ALA A 183 -8.54 -5.52 10.94
C ALA A 183 -9.89 -5.59 10.22
N THR A 184 -10.44 -4.42 9.94
CA THR A 184 -11.69 -4.24 9.18
C THR A 184 -11.42 -3.85 7.73
N GLU A 185 -10.21 -3.38 7.43
CA GLU A 185 -9.77 -2.93 6.11
C GLU A 185 -8.32 -3.38 5.87
N ALA A 186 -7.98 -3.65 4.61
CA ALA A 186 -6.60 -3.91 4.22
C ALA A 186 -5.77 -2.63 4.32
N GLY A 187 -4.61 -2.70 4.96
CA GLY A 187 -3.71 -1.54 5.04
C GLY A 187 -2.25 -1.84 5.32
N GLU A 188 -1.91 -3.08 5.63
CA GLU A 188 -0.53 -3.55 5.68
C GLU A 188 -0.36 -4.74 4.75
N THR A 189 0.79 -4.83 4.08
CA THR A 189 1.14 -6.00 3.29
C THR A 189 1.23 -7.21 4.21
N CYS A 190 0.49 -8.27 3.89
CA CYS A 190 0.58 -9.54 4.60
C CYS A 190 1.97 -10.15 4.43
N VAL A 191 2.65 -10.37 5.55
CA VAL A 191 3.95 -11.04 5.64
C VAL A 191 3.67 -12.50 5.93
N PHE A 192 3.93 -13.37 4.97
CA PHE A 192 3.78 -14.80 5.16
C PHE A 192 5.09 -15.41 5.70
N PRO A 193 5.01 -16.48 6.51
CA PRO A 193 6.22 -17.11 7.02
C PRO A 193 7.04 -17.69 5.85
N CYS A 194 8.29 -17.25 5.71
CA CYS A 194 9.28 -17.86 4.82
C CYS A 194 9.79 -19.20 5.39
N THR A 195 8.89 -20.07 5.86
CA THR A 195 9.27 -21.34 6.48
C THR A 195 9.01 -22.45 5.49
N LEU A 196 10.08 -22.91 4.84
CA LEU A 196 10.03 -24.16 4.08
C LEU A 196 9.96 -25.32 5.07
N THR A 197 8.80 -25.95 5.19
CA THR A 197 8.63 -27.17 5.99
C THR A 197 8.54 -28.36 5.07
N LEU A 198 9.35 -29.40 5.31
CA LEU A 198 9.24 -30.70 4.64
C LEU A 198 8.65 -31.72 5.62
N THR A 199 7.55 -32.36 5.24
CA THR A 199 6.84 -33.35 6.05
C THR A 199 6.90 -34.71 5.39
N LEU A 200 7.18 -35.75 6.17
CA LEU A 200 7.06 -37.15 5.73
C LEU A 200 5.60 -37.58 5.93
N ASP A 201 4.84 -37.67 4.84
CA ASP A 201 3.40 -37.97 4.89
C ASP A 201 3.16 -39.47 5.07
N GLU A 202 3.83 -40.29 4.25
CA GLU A 202 3.62 -41.73 4.22
C GLU A 202 4.89 -42.50 3.83
N VAL A 203 5.09 -43.66 4.45
CA VAL A 203 6.10 -44.65 4.06
C VAL A 203 5.45 -46.02 3.94
N ILE A 204 5.45 -46.58 2.74
CA ILE A 204 5.00 -47.94 2.45
C ILE A 204 6.25 -48.80 2.26
N GLY A 205 6.43 -49.79 3.15
CA GLY A 205 7.51 -50.75 3.04
C GLY A 205 7.32 -51.72 1.87
N ASN A 206 8.43 -52.33 1.44
CA ASN A 206 8.42 -53.35 0.40
C ASN A 206 7.59 -54.57 0.82
N SER A 207 6.90 -55.22 -0.12
CA SER A 207 6.13 -56.43 0.18
C SER A 207 7.03 -57.61 0.58
N CYS A 208 8.27 -57.66 0.06
CA CYS A 208 9.29 -58.67 0.35
C CYS A 208 10.71 -58.10 0.13
N PRO A 209 11.76 -58.72 0.73
CA PRO A 209 13.15 -58.32 0.49
C PRO A 209 13.52 -58.40 -1.00
N GLY A 210 14.10 -57.32 -1.54
CA GLY A 210 14.56 -57.23 -2.93
C GLY A 210 13.47 -56.88 -3.95
N VAL A 211 12.21 -56.72 -3.53
CA VAL A 211 11.13 -56.22 -4.41
C VAL A 211 11.16 -54.70 -4.43
N SER A 212 10.99 -54.11 -5.61
CA SER A 212 11.01 -52.66 -5.85
C SER A 212 9.59 -52.08 -5.84
N ASP A 213 8.87 -52.24 -4.73
CA ASP A 213 7.47 -51.82 -4.57
C ASP A 213 7.23 -50.92 -3.34
N GLY A 214 8.29 -50.45 -2.68
CA GLY A 214 8.20 -49.47 -1.60
C GLY A 214 7.85 -48.07 -2.12
N MET A 215 7.32 -47.23 -1.24
CA MET A 215 6.90 -45.86 -1.52
C MET A 215 7.23 -44.92 -0.37
N ILE A 216 7.65 -43.70 -0.71
CA ILE A 216 7.79 -42.57 0.23
C ILE A 216 7.03 -41.38 -0.36
N ILE A 217 6.13 -40.79 0.43
CA ILE A 217 5.41 -39.56 0.08
C ILE A 217 5.83 -38.47 1.05
N VAL A 218 6.25 -37.33 0.50
CA VAL A 218 6.56 -36.11 1.25
C VAL A 218 5.77 -34.93 0.69
N SER A 219 5.47 -33.98 1.57
CA SER A 219 4.85 -32.70 1.24
C SER A 219 5.73 -31.54 1.74
N ALA A 220 5.67 -30.40 1.05
CA ALA A 220 6.31 -29.19 1.52
C ALA A 220 5.34 -28.01 1.55
N THR A 221 5.49 -27.12 2.53
CA THR A 221 4.72 -25.87 2.65
C THR A 221 5.65 -24.66 2.78
N GLY A 222 5.14 -23.46 2.46
CA GLY A 222 5.83 -22.18 2.67
C GLY A 222 6.78 -21.68 1.57
N GLY A 223 6.83 -22.33 0.41
CA GLY A 223 7.59 -21.84 -0.75
C GLY A 223 6.72 -21.04 -1.74
N GLN A 224 7.04 -19.76 -1.97
CA GLN A 224 6.30 -18.87 -2.88
C GLN A 224 6.51 -19.19 -4.39
N LEU A 225 7.45 -20.09 -4.73
CA LEU A 225 7.87 -20.37 -6.11
C LEU A 225 7.79 -21.85 -6.53
N GLY A 226 7.09 -22.68 -5.74
CA GLY A 226 7.09 -24.13 -5.91
C GLY A 226 8.38 -24.76 -5.38
N VAL A 227 8.25 -25.94 -4.79
CA VAL A 227 9.36 -26.71 -4.20
C VAL A 227 9.61 -27.92 -5.09
N THR A 228 10.87 -28.19 -5.42
CA THR A 228 11.23 -29.43 -6.11
C THR A 228 11.76 -30.46 -5.12
N PHE A 229 11.52 -31.74 -5.39
CA PHE A 229 11.86 -32.86 -4.52
C PHE A 229 12.92 -33.75 -5.18
N GLY A 230 13.81 -34.29 -4.35
CA GLY A 230 14.84 -35.24 -4.73
C GLY A 230 15.00 -36.34 -3.68
N ILE A 231 15.49 -37.50 -4.11
CA ILE A 231 15.80 -38.62 -3.21
C ILE A 231 17.24 -39.09 -3.43
N GLY A 232 17.95 -39.37 -2.34
CA GLY A 232 19.37 -39.69 -2.33
C GLY A 232 20.25 -38.44 -2.47
N GLU A 233 21.29 -38.54 -3.30
CA GLU A 233 22.23 -37.44 -3.59
C GLU A 233 21.85 -36.66 -4.86
N ASN A 234 20.65 -36.86 -5.40
CA ASN A 234 20.20 -36.20 -6.62
C ASN A 234 19.71 -34.77 -6.34
N ASP A 235 19.99 -33.86 -7.27
CA ASP A 235 19.43 -32.51 -7.23
C ASP A 235 17.89 -32.57 -7.33
N PRO A 236 17.15 -31.79 -6.51
CA PRO A 236 15.69 -31.80 -6.51
C PRO A 236 15.12 -31.27 -7.83
N THR A 237 14.39 -32.11 -8.56
CA THR A 237 13.82 -31.78 -9.88
C THR A 237 12.35 -32.11 -10.03
N LEU A 238 11.77 -32.87 -9.09
CA LEU A 238 10.38 -33.32 -9.16
C LEU A 238 9.45 -32.28 -8.54
N ALA A 239 8.36 -31.90 -9.21
CA ALA A 239 7.36 -31.00 -8.62
C ALA A 239 6.45 -31.67 -7.58
N VAL A 240 6.53 -33.00 -7.44
CA VAL A 240 5.73 -33.81 -6.52
C VAL A 240 6.65 -34.73 -5.74
N GLY A 241 6.55 -34.72 -4.41
CA GLY A 241 7.35 -35.54 -3.50
C GLY A 241 6.91 -37.01 -3.39
N ASN A 242 6.55 -37.64 -4.51
CA ASN A 242 6.12 -39.04 -4.54
C ASN A 242 7.21 -39.94 -5.16
N PHE A 243 7.87 -40.73 -4.31
CA PHE A 243 8.93 -41.65 -4.71
C PHE A 243 8.42 -43.08 -4.68
N ASN A 244 8.24 -43.67 -5.86
CA ASN A 244 7.69 -45.01 -6.04
C ASN A 244 8.74 -46.03 -6.48
N GLY A 245 8.44 -47.30 -6.24
CA GLY A 245 9.24 -48.40 -6.75
C GLY A 245 10.60 -48.50 -6.06
N LEU A 246 10.68 -48.11 -4.79
CA LEU A 246 11.91 -48.14 -4.01
C LEU A 246 12.20 -49.57 -3.56
N VAL A 247 13.48 -49.94 -3.49
CA VAL A 247 13.94 -51.18 -2.83
C VAL A 247 14.10 -50.94 -1.32
N GLY A 248 14.13 -52.00 -0.52
CA GLY A 248 14.34 -51.84 0.92
C GLY A 248 15.70 -51.20 1.23
N GLY A 249 15.69 -50.12 2.02
CA GLY A 249 16.90 -49.37 2.36
C GLY A 249 16.64 -48.07 3.12
N MET A 250 17.72 -47.35 3.44
CA MET A 250 17.67 -46.01 4.00
C MET A 250 17.69 -44.99 2.85
N TYR A 251 16.80 -44.00 2.94
CA TYR A 251 16.69 -42.93 1.95
C TYR A 251 16.77 -41.57 2.63
N THR A 252 17.46 -40.64 1.99
CA THR A 252 17.44 -39.22 2.33
C THR A 252 16.57 -38.51 1.30
N VAL A 253 15.58 -37.75 1.75
CA VAL A 253 14.75 -36.92 0.88
C VAL A 253 15.15 -35.47 1.07
N ASN A 254 15.37 -34.76 -0.03
CA ASN A 254 15.75 -33.35 -0.05
C ASN A 254 14.68 -32.56 -0.80
N ALA A 255 14.47 -31.31 -0.39
CA ALA A 255 13.51 -30.36 -0.96
C ALA A 255 14.07 -28.94 -0.91
#